data_AF-A0A199VFF5-F1
#
_entry.id   AF-A0A199VFF5-F1
#
_cell.length_a   1.000
_cell.length_b   1.000
_cell.length_c   1.000
_cell.angle_alpha   90.00
_cell.angle_beta   90.00
_cell.angle_gamma   90.00
#
_symmetry.space_group_name_H-M   'P 1'
#
loop_
_entity.id
_entity.type
_entity.pdbx_description
1 polymer ?
#
loop_
_entity_poly.entity_id
_entity_poly.type
_entity_poly.pdbx_seq_one_letter_code
_entity_poly.pdbx_strand_id
1 'polypeptide(L)'
;MKSIFDPNEKTKSGKVLPKGYLKAAREVVRTLRESLEEDTKDVAKFRRNADAAKESIREYLSGWRGQQTVVAEESYAALERAIRSLANFYAKAGPFASLSDEVKTRILNDLNTAEAFL
;
A
#
# COMPACT_ATOMS: atom_id res chain seq x y z
N MET A 1 22.50 6.52 -12.46
CA MET A 1 21.51 6.62 -13.54
C MET A 1 20.64 5.38 -13.53
N LYS A 2 19.41 5.47 -12.98
CA LYS A 2 18.39 4.40 -13.09
C LYS A 2 17.50 4.74 -14.29
N SER A 3 17.30 3.73 -15.14
CA SER A 3 16.65 3.70 -16.46
C SER A 3 15.65 4.82 -16.81
N ILE A 4 15.84 5.37 -18.02
CA ILE A 4 15.19 6.55 -18.60
C ILE A 4 13.86 6.22 -19.30
N PHE A 5 13.43 4.94 -19.32
CA PHE A 5 12.21 4.54 -20.04
C PHE A 5 11.54 3.35 -19.34
N ASP A 6 10.81 3.63 -18.26
CA ASP A 6 9.66 2.79 -17.95
C ASP A 6 8.43 3.53 -18.50
N PRO A 7 7.82 3.06 -19.61
CA PRO A 7 6.75 3.80 -20.25
C PRO A 7 5.59 3.95 -19.28
N ASN A 8 4.98 5.13 -19.24
CA ASN A 8 3.74 5.31 -18.49
C ASN A 8 2.71 4.26 -18.93
N GLU A 9 1.88 3.83 -17.99
CA GLU A 9 0.87 2.80 -18.21
C GLU A 9 -0.52 3.35 -17.91
N LYS A 10 -1.53 2.82 -18.63
CA LYS A 10 -2.93 3.23 -18.50
C LYS A 10 -3.58 2.47 -17.33
N THR A 11 -4.17 3.21 -16.40
CA THR A 11 -4.91 2.67 -15.25
C THR A 11 -6.30 2.15 -15.65
N LYS A 12 -6.98 1.45 -14.73
CA LYS A 12 -8.41 1.06 -14.90
C LYS A 12 -9.33 2.27 -15.12
N SER A 13 -9.00 3.41 -14.52
CA SER A 13 -9.73 4.69 -14.70
C SER A 13 -9.38 5.42 -16.01
N GLY A 14 -8.44 4.88 -16.79
CA GLY A 14 -8.05 5.41 -18.09
C GLY A 14 -6.98 6.51 -18.04
N LYS A 15 -6.45 6.85 -16.86
CA LYS A 15 -5.33 7.79 -16.70
C LYS A 15 -4.01 7.15 -17.08
N VAL A 16 -3.04 7.97 -17.50
CA VAL A 16 -1.69 7.52 -17.86
C VAL A 16 -0.74 7.94 -16.75
N LEU A 17 -0.19 6.97 -16.00
CA LEU A 17 0.66 7.22 -14.83
C LEU A 17 2.04 6.55 -14.97
N PRO A 18 3.07 7.01 -14.23
CA PRO A 18 4.37 6.36 -14.24
C PRO A 18 4.28 4.87 -13.91
N LYS A 19 4.83 3.99 -14.75
CA LYS A 19 4.76 2.55 -14.51
C LYS A 19 5.45 2.11 -13.22
N GLY A 20 6.52 2.79 -12.83
CA GLY A 20 7.16 2.58 -11.52
C GLY A 20 6.20 2.86 -10.35
N TYR A 21 5.30 3.84 -10.49
CA TYR A 21 4.29 4.16 -9.48
C TYR A 21 3.26 3.05 -9.43
N LEU A 22 2.69 2.67 -10.58
CA LEU A 22 1.69 1.61 -10.64
C LEU A 22 2.22 0.30 -10.07
N LYS A 23 3.47 -0.05 -10.40
CA LYS A 23 4.12 -1.24 -9.84
C LYS A 23 4.22 -1.17 -8.32
N ALA A 24 4.78 -0.09 -7.77
CA ALA A 24 4.94 0.07 -6.33
C ALA A 24 3.57 0.11 -5.60
N ALA A 25 2.61 0.84 -6.15
CA ALA A 25 1.26 0.97 -5.60
C ALA A 25 0.51 -0.37 -5.59
N ARG A 26 0.54 -1.12 -6.71
CA ARG A 26 -0.07 -2.46 -6.80
C ARG A 26 0.59 -3.44 -5.84
N GLU A 27 1.90 -3.34 -5.64
CA GLU A 27 2.62 -4.18 -4.69
C GLU A 27 2.24 -3.90 -3.23
N VAL A 28 2.06 -2.62 -2.87
CA VAL A 28 1.50 -2.25 -1.55
C VAL A 28 0.10 -2.82 -1.37
N VAL A 29 -0.79 -2.66 -2.35
CA VAL A 29 -2.15 -3.22 -2.29
C VAL A 29 -2.11 -4.73 -2.06
N ARG A 30 -1.33 -5.44 -2.87
CA ARG A 30 -1.22 -6.91 -2.82
C ARG A 30 -0.70 -7.38 -1.47
N THR A 31 0.49 -6.93 -1.08
CA THR A 31 1.17 -7.39 0.15
C THR A 31 0.44 -6.97 1.42
N LEU A 32 -0.14 -5.76 1.46
CA LEU A 32 -0.88 -5.31 2.64
C LEU A 32 -2.20 -6.08 2.80
N ARG A 33 -2.90 -6.38 1.70
CA ARG A 33 -4.10 -7.24 1.73
C ARG A 33 -3.75 -8.66 2.22
N GLU A 34 -2.73 -9.27 1.63
CA GLU A 34 -2.22 -10.59 2.06
C GLU A 34 -1.86 -10.62 3.55
N SER A 35 -1.21 -9.56 4.07
CA SER A 35 -0.87 -9.47 5.48
C SER A 35 -2.09 -9.31 6.40
N LEU A 36 -3.11 -8.56 5.97
CA LEU A 36 -4.30 -8.29 6.77
C LEU A 36 -5.26 -9.49 6.81
N GLU A 37 -5.32 -10.25 5.72
CA GLU A 37 -6.23 -11.41 5.57
C GLU A 37 -5.60 -12.73 6.03
N GLU A 38 -4.30 -12.78 6.31
CA GLU A 38 -3.62 -13.99 6.77
C GLU A 38 -4.13 -14.49 8.12
N ASP A 39 -4.26 -15.80 8.25
CA ASP A 39 -4.63 -16.44 9.52
C ASP A 39 -3.45 -16.36 10.50
N THR A 40 -3.68 -15.74 11.65
CA THR A 40 -2.69 -15.61 12.73
C THR A 40 -2.25 -16.94 13.35
N LYS A 41 -2.94 -18.05 13.05
CA LYS A 41 -2.54 -19.41 13.49
C LYS A 41 -1.22 -19.87 12.86
N ASP A 42 -0.93 -19.49 11.62
CA ASP A 42 0.38 -19.72 11.00
C ASP A 42 1.28 -18.50 11.22
N VAL A 43 1.91 -18.46 12.39
CA VAL A 43 2.77 -17.35 12.81
C VAL A 43 3.93 -17.11 11.83
N ALA A 44 4.49 -18.16 11.23
CA ALA A 44 5.60 -18.04 10.30
C ALA A 44 5.16 -17.40 8.98
N LYS A 45 3.99 -17.78 8.46
CA LYS A 45 3.41 -17.17 7.27
C LYS A 45 2.91 -15.75 7.53
N PHE A 46 2.24 -15.51 8.66
CA PHE A 46 1.83 -14.17 9.09
C PHE A 46 3.02 -13.20 9.13
N ARG A 47 4.13 -13.61 9.76
CA ARG A 47 5.34 -12.77 9.84
C ARG A 47 5.93 -12.47 8.46
N ARG A 48 6.01 -13.47 7.57
CA ARG A 48 6.51 -13.27 6.21
C ARG A 48 5.65 -12.29 5.41
N ASN A 49 4.33 -12.40 5.50
CA ASN A 49 3.43 -11.46 4.81
C ASN A 49 3.52 -10.05 5.40
N ALA A 50 3.63 -9.92 6.72
CA ALA A 50 3.81 -8.64 7.39
C ALA A 50 5.14 -7.97 7.00
N ASP A 51 6.23 -8.74 6.93
CA ASP A 51 7.53 -8.24 6.47
C ASP A 51 7.48 -7.81 5.00
N ALA A 52 6.81 -8.56 4.13
CA ALA A 52 6.60 -8.18 2.73
C ALA A 52 5.80 -6.88 2.60
N ALA A 53 4.72 -6.72 3.37
CA ALA A 53 3.95 -5.48 3.40
C ALA A 53 4.75 -4.28 3.92
N LYS A 54 5.60 -4.51 4.93
CA LYS A 54 6.49 -3.47 5.47
C LYS A 54 7.51 -3.01 4.42
N GLU A 55 8.09 -3.94 3.68
CA GLU A 55 9.06 -3.61 2.63
C GLU A 55 8.40 -2.87 1.47
N SER A 56 7.25 -3.35 0.98
CA SER A 56 6.54 -2.69 -0.12
C SER A 56 6.12 -1.26 0.24
N ILE A 57 5.66 -1.03 1.48
CA ILE A 57 5.34 0.32 1.99
C ILE A 57 6.59 1.18 2.03
N ARG A 58 7.73 0.66 2.52
CA ARG A 58 8.99 1.40 2.56
C ARG A 58 9.44 1.82 1.16
N GLU A 59 9.45 0.89 0.21
CA GLU A 59 9.82 1.16 -1.18
C GLU A 59 8.89 2.19 -1.82
N TYR A 60 7.58 2.05 -1.63
CA TYR A 60 6.58 3.00 -2.12
C TYR A 60 6.84 4.40 -1.57
N LEU A 61 6.99 4.55 -0.25
CA LEU A 61 7.23 5.84 0.38
C LEU A 61 8.57 6.46 -0.03
N SER A 62 9.61 5.64 -0.23
CA SER A 62 10.92 6.13 -0.68
C SER A 62 10.90 6.67 -2.10
N GLY A 63 10.04 6.14 -2.98
CA GLY A 63 9.97 6.57 -4.38
C GLY A 63 8.93 7.65 -4.64
N TRP A 64 7.77 7.55 -3.98
CA TRP A 64 6.54 8.21 -4.42
C TRP A 64 5.96 9.23 -3.45
N ARG A 65 6.41 9.24 -2.19
CA ARG A 65 5.87 10.18 -1.20
C ARG A 65 6.08 11.63 -1.64
N GLY A 66 4.97 12.36 -1.79
CA GLY A 66 4.97 13.77 -2.20
C GLY A 66 5.35 14.04 -3.65
N GLN A 67 5.46 13.01 -4.50
CA GLN A 67 5.75 13.20 -5.92
C GLN A 67 4.61 13.92 -6.62
N GLN A 68 4.89 15.10 -7.19
CA GLN A 68 3.87 15.96 -7.82
C GLN A 68 3.15 15.27 -8.99
N THR A 69 3.79 14.32 -9.65
CA THR A 69 3.23 13.57 -10.77
C THR A 69 2.09 12.62 -10.38
N VAL A 70 1.96 12.27 -9.09
CA VAL A 70 0.97 11.30 -8.60
C VAL A 70 0.19 11.79 -7.38
N VAL A 71 0.61 12.89 -6.73
CA VAL A 71 -0.02 13.38 -5.49
C VAL A 71 -1.50 13.74 -5.64
N ALA A 72 -1.94 14.08 -6.85
CA ALA A 72 -3.34 14.39 -7.17
C ALA A 72 -4.16 13.14 -7.55
N GLU A 73 -3.56 11.95 -7.53
CA GLU A 73 -4.24 10.72 -7.91
C GLU A 73 -5.01 10.11 -6.73
N GLU A 74 -6.23 9.63 -7.01
CA GLU A 74 -7.06 9.00 -5.97
C GLU A 74 -6.40 7.73 -5.41
N SER A 75 -5.68 7.00 -6.26
CA SER A 75 -4.89 5.84 -5.81
C SER A 75 -3.78 6.25 -4.82
N TYR A 76 -3.18 7.43 -4.99
CA TYR A 76 -2.15 7.94 -4.09
C TYR A 76 -2.79 8.36 -2.75
N ALA A 77 -3.87 9.12 -2.81
CA ALA A 77 -4.59 9.58 -1.62
C ALA A 77 -5.11 8.40 -0.78
N ALA A 78 -5.66 7.37 -1.42
CA ALA A 78 -6.14 6.16 -0.76
C ALA A 78 -5.02 5.37 -0.09
N LEU A 79 -3.87 5.17 -0.76
CA LEU A 79 -2.71 4.51 -0.16
C LEU A 79 -2.13 5.29 1.03
N GLU A 80 -2.06 6.62 0.95
CA GLU A 80 -1.65 7.46 2.09
C GLU A 80 -2.61 7.32 3.29
N ARG A 81 -3.93 7.22 3.05
CA ARG A 81 -4.92 6.97 4.11
C ARG A 81 -4.74 5.59 4.75
N ALA A 82 -4.53 4.55 3.95
CA ALA A 82 -4.26 3.18 4.42
C ALA A 82 -3.00 3.12 5.29
N ILE A 83 -1.87 3.61 4.77
CA ILE A 83 -0.57 3.61 5.46
C ILE A 83 -0.62 4.44 6.74
N ARG A 84 -1.27 5.61 6.70
CA ARG A 84 -1.44 6.46 7.89
C ARG A 84 -2.32 5.80 8.95
N SER A 85 -3.39 5.11 8.56
CA SER A 85 -4.26 4.38 9.49
C SER A 85 -3.47 3.27 10.20
N LEU A 86 -2.66 2.51 9.46
CA LEU A 86 -1.77 1.48 10.00
C LEU A 86 -0.73 2.08 10.96
N ALA A 87 -0.04 3.15 10.55
CA ALA A 87 0.99 3.81 11.35
C ALA A 87 0.40 4.39 12.65
N ASN A 88 -0.76 5.06 12.57
CA ASN A 88 -1.44 5.63 13.73
C ASN A 88 -1.90 4.57 14.72
N PHE A 89 -2.37 3.42 14.22
CA PHE A 89 -2.74 2.30 15.09
C PHE A 89 -1.53 1.80 15.88
N TYR A 90 -0.44 1.45 15.19
CA TYR A 90 0.75 0.89 15.85
C TYR A 90 1.51 1.91 16.69
N ALA A 91 1.45 3.20 16.37
CA ALA A 91 1.99 4.26 17.23
C ALA A 91 1.26 4.35 18.58
N LYS A 92 -0.03 4.01 18.63
CA LYS A 92 -0.86 4.06 19.85
C LYS A 92 -0.90 2.73 20.60
N ALA A 93 -1.08 1.63 19.88
CA ALA A 93 -1.28 0.30 20.44
C ALA A 93 0.04 -0.47 20.67
N GLY A 94 1.13 -0.02 20.06
CA GLY A 94 2.43 -0.69 20.09
C GLY A 94 2.60 -1.72 18.96
N PRO A 95 3.84 -2.02 18.54
CA PRO A 95 4.15 -2.75 17.30
C PRO A 95 3.67 -4.20 17.26
N PHE A 96 3.32 -4.79 18.41
CA PHE A 96 2.85 -6.18 18.52
C PHE A 96 1.33 -6.28 18.72
N ALA A 97 0.61 -5.16 18.71
CA ALA A 97 -0.83 -5.17 18.88
C ALA A 97 -1.54 -5.81 17.68
N SER A 98 -2.57 -6.62 17.95
CA SER A 98 -3.48 -7.11 16.92
C SER A 98 -4.36 -5.96 16.43
N LEU A 99 -4.42 -5.77 15.11
CA LEU A 99 -5.31 -4.78 14.51
C LEU A 99 -6.77 -5.05 14.90
N SER A 100 -7.47 -4.00 15.35
CA SER A 100 -8.91 -4.06 15.54
C SER A 100 -9.63 -4.23 14.20
N ASP A 101 -10.79 -4.91 14.20
CA ASP A 101 -11.60 -5.11 13.00
C ASP A 101 -11.96 -3.79 12.30
N GLU A 102 -12.28 -2.73 13.06
CA GLU A 102 -12.59 -1.42 12.49
C GLU A 102 -11.43 -0.86 11.65
N VAL A 103 -10.22 -0.85 12.22
CA VAL A 103 -9.01 -0.38 11.53
C VAL A 103 -8.69 -1.26 10.32
N LYS A 104 -8.81 -2.59 10.47
CA LYS A 104 -8.60 -3.54 9.37
C LYS A 104 -9.57 -3.28 8.21
N THR A 105 -10.87 -3.17 8.48
CA THR A 105 -11.89 -2.87 7.47
C THR A 105 -11.64 -1.51 6.81
N ARG A 106 -11.26 -0.48 7.57
CA ARG A 106 -10.90 0.82 7.02
C ARG A 106 -9.74 0.73 6.03
N ILE A 107 -8.66 0.05 6.42
CA ILE A 107 -7.49 -0.13 5.55
C ILE A 107 -7.88 -0.92 4.30
N LEU A 108 -8.64 -2.01 4.42
CA LEU A 108 -9.09 -2.79 3.26
C LEU A 108 -9.95 -1.97 2.30
N ASN A 109 -10.81 -1.09 2.82
CA ASN A 109 -11.60 -0.17 1.98
C ASN A 109 -10.71 0.82 1.22
N ASP A 110 -9.74 1.44 1.89
CA ASP A 110 -8.77 2.32 1.23
C ASP A 110 -7.95 1.56 0.16
N LEU A 111 -7.57 0.30 0.41
CA LEU A 111 -6.89 -0.55 -0.57
C LEU A 111 -7.77 -0.86 -1.79
N ASN A 112 -9.06 -1.15 -1.57
CA ASN A 112 -10.02 -1.36 -2.65
C ASN A 112 -10.21 -0.09 -3.50
N THR A 113 -10.27 1.08 -2.86
CA THR A 113 -10.28 2.36 -3.58
C THR A 113 -9.00 2.52 -4.39
N ALA A 114 -7.82 2.31 -3.79
CA ALA A 114 -6.56 2.42 -4.52
C ALA A 114 -6.55 1.52 -5.76
N GLU A 115 -6.93 0.25 -5.59
CA GLU A 115 -6.97 -0.73 -6.66
C GLU A 115 -7.93 -0.38 -7.81
N ALA A 116 -9.03 0.34 -7.53
CA ALA A 116 -9.98 0.77 -8.55
C ALA A 116 -9.40 1.87 -9.47
N PHE A 117 -8.40 2.62 -9.00
CA PHE A 117 -7.77 3.73 -9.72
C PHE A 117 -6.36 3.43 -10.25
N LEU A 118 -5.81 2.25 -9.96
CA LEU A 118 -4.55 1.72 -10.52
C LEU A 118 -4.77 0.95 -11.83
#